data_AF-A0AAJ0LHM1-F1
#
_entry.id   AF-A0AAJ0LHM1-F1
#
_cell.length_a   1.000
_cell.length_b   1.000
_cell.length_c   1.000
_cell.angle_alpha   90.00
_cell.angle_beta   90.00
_cell.angle_gamma   90.00
#
_symmetry.space_group_name_H-M   'P 1'
#
loop_
_entity.id
_entity.type
_entity.pdbx_description
1 polymer ?
#
loop_
_entity_poly.entity_id
_entity_poly.type
_entity_poly.pdbx_seq_one_letter_code
_entity_poly.pdbx_strand_id
1 'polypeptide(L)' 'MVSLLHLLLPAPRHTAYALLDMNGTCLAFKHCSQVPEGDGWVQVHEVQLAWLGHALPDGARVCKPTSRRWHQRNLAA' A
#
# COMPACT_ATOMS: atom_id res chain seq x y z
N MET A 1 28.45 11.88 -4.94
CA MET A 1 28.78 10.78 -5.87
C MET A 1 27.71 9.71 -5.73
N VAL A 2 26.86 9.52 -6.73
CA VAL A 2 25.83 8.47 -6.72
C VAL A 2 26.49 7.18 -7.21
N SER A 3 26.63 6.18 -6.36
CA SER A 3 27.25 4.89 -6.72
C SER A 3 26.37 4.16 -7.74
N LEU A 4 27.01 3.54 -8.75
CA LEU A 4 26.35 2.83 -9.85
C LEU A 4 25.43 1.68 -9.36
N LEU A 5 25.73 1.13 -8.18
CA LEU A 5 24.85 0.19 -7.46
C LEU A 5 23.45 0.76 -7.17
N HIS A 6 23.31 2.06 -6.93
CA HIS A 6 22.02 2.68 -6.61
C HIS A 6 21.02 2.63 -7.77
N LEU A 7 21.48 2.41 -9.01
CA LEU A 7 20.63 2.17 -10.20
C LEU A 7 20.17 0.71 -10.30
N LEU A 8 20.87 -0.21 -9.65
CA LEU A 8 20.59 -1.65 -9.66
C LEU A 8 19.75 -2.08 -8.45
N LEU A 9 19.71 -1.28 -7.39
CA LEU A 9 18.77 -1.51 -6.30
C LEU A 9 17.35 -1.20 -6.79
N PRO A 10 16.36 -2.07 -6.53
CA PRO A 10 14.97 -1.79 -6.88
C PRO A 10 14.59 -0.45 -6.25
N ALA A 11 14.25 0.51 -7.11
CA ALA A 11 13.84 1.83 -6.68
C ALA A 11 12.72 1.68 -5.62
N PRO A 12 12.78 2.45 -4.52
CA PRO A 12 11.75 2.37 -3.50
C PRO A 12 10.40 2.62 -4.19
N ARG A 13 9.58 1.57 -4.28
CA ARG A 13 8.26 1.68 -4.91
C ARG A 13 7.45 2.63 -4.04
N HIS A 14 7.24 3.84 -4.53
CA HIS A 14 6.44 4.83 -3.83
C HIS A 14 5.03 4.25 -3.67
N THR A 15 4.65 3.95 -2.43
CA THR A 15 3.33 3.43 -2.12
C THR A 15 2.38 4.59 -1.84
N ALA A 16 1.17 4.49 -2.37
CA ALA A 16 0.13 5.45 -2.06
C ALA A 16 -0.61 5.03 -0.79
N TYR A 17 -0.89 6.02 0.06
CA TYR A 17 -1.68 5.86 1.27
C TYR A 17 -2.83 6.87 1.25
N ALA A 18 -3.98 6.43 1.72
CA ALA A 18 -5.16 7.24 1.97
C ALA A 18 -5.43 7.26 3.48
N LEU A 19 -5.71 8.43 4.05
CA LEU A 19 -6.14 8.58 5.43
C LEU A 19 -7.65 8.43 5.47
N LEU A 20 -8.14 7.46 6.24
CA LEU A 20 -9.56 7.25 6.46
C LEU A 20 -9.98 7.75 7.84
N ASP A 21 -11.16 8.37 7.90
CA ASP A 21 -11.86 8.60 9.15
C ASP A 21 -12.46 7.30 9.70
N MET A 22 -12.96 7.33 10.94
CA MET A 22 -13.67 6.22 11.60
C MET A 22 -14.86 5.70 10.77
N ASN A 23 -15.46 6.57 9.96
CA ASN A 23 -16.57 6.22 9.06
C ASN A 23 -16.11 5.64 7.70
N GLY A 24 -14.80 5.51 7.48
CA GLY A 24 -14.23 5.01 6.21
C GLY A 24 -14.15 6.05 5.09
N THR A 25 -14.39 7.33 5.41
CA THR A 25 -14.29 8.45 4.47
C THR A 25 -12.84 8.85 4.27
N CYS A 26 -12.42 9.05 3.02
CA CYS A 26 -11.06 9.47 2.71
C CYS A 26 -10.86 10.96 2.96
N LEU A 27 -9.96 11.29 3.89
CA LEU A 27 -9.66 12.67 4.31
C LEU A 27 -8.43 13.23 3.60
N ALA A 28 -7.42 12.40 3.33
CA ALA A 28 -6.15 12.85 2.76
C ALA A 28 -5.44 11.73 2.01
N PHE A 29 -4.46 12.10 1.18
CA PHE A 29 -3.59 11.17 0.47
C PHE A 29 -2.13 11.50 0.71
N LYS A 30 -1.28 10.48 0.68
CA LYS A 30 0.17 10.61 0.84
C LYS A 30 0.90 9.58 -0.01
N HIS A 31 1.88 10.03 -0.78
CA HIS A 31 2.82 9.15 -1.46
C HIS A 31 4.09 9.03 -0.62
N CYS A 32 4.34 7.85 -0.08
CA CYS A 32 5.50 7.57 0.75
C CYS A 32 6.00 6.16 0.48
N SER A 33 7.32 5.98 0.53
CA SER A 33 7.94 4.65 0.42
C SER A 33 7.90 3.90 1.76
N GLN A 34 7.67 4.62 2.86
CA GLN A 34 7.57 4.10 4.22
C GLN A 34 6.14 4.29 4.75
N VAL A 35 5.74 3.42 5.68
CA VAL A 35 4.43 3.50 6.34
C VAL A 35 4.35 4.85 7.07
N PRO A 36 3.36 5.70 6.77
CA PRO A 36 3.18 6.96 7.49
C PRO A 36 2.87 6.70 8.97
N GLU A 37 3.42 7.53 9.85
CA GLU A 37 3.03 7.55 11.25
C GLU A 37 1.62 8.12 11.41
N GLY A 38 0.80 7.44 12.21
CA GLY A 38 -0.59 7.80 12.49
C GLY A 38 -1.57 6.66 12.24
N ASP A 39 -2.67 6.65 12.98
CA ASP A 39 -3.76 5.71 12.78
C ASP A 39 -4.64 6.13 11.59
N GLY A 40 -5.29 5.15 10.96
CA GLY A 40 -6.24 5.38 9.84
C GLY A 40 -5.61 5.47 8.45
N TRP A 41 -4.29 5.38 8.32
CA TRP A 41 -3.64 5.27 7.01
C TRP A 41 -3.80 3.88 6.42
N VAL A 42 -4.46 3.80 5.26
CA VAL A 42 -4.59 2.56 4.48
C VAL A 42 -3.80 2.68 3.18
N GLN A 43 -3.14 1.60 2.79
CA GLN A 43 -2.43 1.56 1.52
C GLN A 43 -3.43 1.43 0.37
N VAL A 44 -3.26 2.23 -0.67
CA VAL A 44 -4.09 2.22 -1.88
C VAL A 44 -3.24 1.99 -3.13
N HIS A 45 -3.84 1.41 -4.17
CA HIS A 45 -3.13 1.13 -5.42
C HIS A 45 -2.82 2.41 -6.20
N GLU A 46 -3.69 3.40 -6.12
CA GLU A 46 -3.60 4.69 -6.80
C GLU A 46 -4.25 5.79 -5.94
N VAL A 47 -3.92 7.05 -6.20
CA VAL A 47 -4.57 8.21 -5.57
C VAL A 47 -5.56 8.81 -6.54
N GLN A 48 -6.84 8.70 -6.22
CA GLN A 48 -7.93 9.33 -6.97
C GLN A 48 -8.56 10.44 -6.14
N LEU A 49 -8.50 11.68 -6.63
CA LEU A 49 -9.12 12.83 -5.96
C LEU A 49 -10.63 12.66 -5.77
N ALA A 50 -11.28 11.87 -6.63
CA ALA A 50 -12.71 11.57 -6.54
C ALA A 50 -13.10 10.87 -5.23
N TRP A 51 -12.16 10.25 -4.51
CA TRP A 51 -12.46 9.62 -3.22
C TRP A 51 -12.39 10.61 -2.04
N LEU A 52 -11.82 11.80 -2.23
CA LEU A 52 -11.71 12.79 -1.16
C LEU A 52 -13.10 13.21 -0.67
N GLY A 53 -13.38 13.03 0.62
CA GLY A 53 -14.70 13.27 1.20
C GLY A 53 -15.73 12.16 0.94
N HIS A 54 -15.33 11.07 0.26
CA HIS A 54 -16.17 9.91 0.00
C HIS A 54 -15.63 8.64 0.67
N ALA A 55 -16.49 7.64 0.82
CA ALA A 55 -16.09 6.32 1.32
C ALA A 55 -15.13 5.65 0.35
N LEU A 56 -14.00 5.14 0.86
CA LEU A 56 -13.01 4.48 0.02
C LEU A 56 -13.55 3.12 -0.47
N PRO A 57 -13.63 2.87 -1.79
CA PRO A 57 -14.11 1.59 -2.31
C PRO A 57 -13.14 0.46 -1.94
N ASP A 58 -13.67 -0.72 -1.62
CA ASP A 58 -12.85 -1.86 -1.17
C ASP A 58 -11.81 -2.31 -2.20
N GLY A 59 -12.06 -2.11 -3.50
CA GLY A 59 -11.11 -2.42 -4.56
C GLY A 59 -9.92 -1.45 -4.67
N ALA A 60 -10.01 -0.26 -4.07
CA ALA A 60 -8.90 0.70 -4.05
C ALA A 60 -7.83 0.35 -3.01
N ARG A 61 -8.24 -0.36 -1.96
CA ARG A 61 -7.35 -0.79 -0.88
C ARG A 61 -6.40 -1.86 -1.40
N VAL A 62 -5.10 -1.67 -1.15
CA VAL A 62 -4.14 -2.75 -1.34
C VAL A 62 -4.38 -3.75 -0.23
N CYS A 63 -5.24 -4.73 -0.48
CA CYS A 63 -5.24 -5.95 0.30
C CYS A 63 -3.85 -6.55 0.14
N LYS A 64 -2.96 -6.39 1.13
CA LYS A 64 -1.72 -7.15 1.18
C LYS A 64 -2.17 -8.60 1.00
N PRO A 65 -1.80 -9.29 -0.10
CA PRO A 65 -2.04 -10.71 -0.15
C PRO A 65 -1.30 -11.21 1.07
N THR A 66 -2.05 -11.66 2.07
CA THR A 66 -1.47 -12.47 3.13
C THR A 66 -0.63 -13.48 2.37
N SER A 67 0.67 -13.49 2.66
CA SER A 67 1.54 -14.53 2.17
C SER A 67 0.92 -15.81 2.72
N ARG A 68 0.00 -16.40 1.95
CA ARG A 68 -0.30 -17.81 2.04
C ARG A 68 1.03 -18.40 1.62
N ARG A 69 1.90 -18.56 2.63
CA ARG A 69 2.96 -19.55 2.68
C ARG A 69 2.26 -20.84 2.33
N TRP A 70 2.17 -21.07 1.03
CA TRP A 70 1.69 -22.25 0.40
C TRP A 70 2.75 -23.29 0.73
N HIS A 71 2.67 -23.77 1.97
CA HIS A 71 3.16 -25.07 2.36
C HIS A 71 2.40 -26.09 1.52
N GLN A 72 2.66 -26.12 0.20
CA GLN A 72 2.57 -27.34 -0.59
C GLN A 72 3.69 -28.22 -0.02
N ARG A 73 3.39 -28.84 1.13
CA ARG A 73 4.11 -30.04 1.54
C ARG A 73 3.78 -31.04 0.45
N ASN A 74 4.78 -31.34 -0.35
CA ASN A 74 4.77 -32.40 -1.33
C ASN A 74 4.17 -33.66 -0.66
N LEU A 75 3.00 -34.09 -1.14
CA LEU A 75 2.54 -35.45 -0.96
C LEU A 75 3.41 -36.31 -1.88
N ALA A 76 4.52 -36.82 -1.35
CA ALA A 76 5.31 -37.87 -1.98
C ALA A 76 6.14 -38.60 -0.90
N ALA A 77 5.59 -39.69 -0.38
CA ALA A 77 6.33 -40.87 0.07
C ALA A 77 5.36 -42.06 0.04
#